data_AF-A0A2P5CFC1-F1
#
_entry.id   AF-A0A2P5CFC1-F1
#
_cell.length_a   1.000
_cell.length_b   1.000
_cell.length_c   1.000
_cell.angle_alpha   90.00
_cell.angle_beta   90.00
_cell.angle_gamma   90.00
#
_symmetry.space_group_name_H-M   'P 1'
#
loop_
_entity.id
_entity.type
_entity.pdbx_description
1 polymer ?
#
loop_
_entity_poly.entity_id
_entity_poly.type
_entity_poly.pdbx_seq_one_letter_code
_entity_poly.pdbx_strand_id
1 'polypeptide(L)'
;MSSVCLSCTSTLLYSSNPSQPIPKRAKTSPWMQPRSLSPSSTLKFSPYFGKKSRNGNWVSRRNRFYANSADSDGDTSEVGTEFSRENVAVSSNGGNPSTSLLSFLCPLLRLFSSGDPSGERNYTLEVVTSSLSSLARLPWGSKSLSNSIDGEEINTIDPPKRLQLFEFEACPFCRRVREAITELDLSVEVYPCPKGSLRHREIVRRSGGKEQFPFLIDPNTGISMYESGDIVKYLFEQYGQGKKPSAGLVESTLFTGWMPTILRAGRGMTLWEKAILDPPPKKLELFSYENNPYARIVREALCELELPYILQNVGEGSFRSEYLVGAAGTKEVPFLIDPNTGTQVGDYKKILSYLFQTYSADTVASTPVT
;
A
#
# COMPACT_ATOMS: atom_id res chain seq x y z
N MET A 1 -67.53 -5.75 -42.99
CA MET A 1 -67.60 -5.20 -41.62
C MET A 1 -66.24 -4.59 -41.30
N SER A 2 -66.28 -3.39 -40.70
CA SER A 2 -65.28 -2.33 -40.42
C SER A 2 -63.83 -2.76 -40.07
N SER A 3 -62.77 -1.96 -40.17
CA SER A 3 -62.56 -0.53 -39.82
C SER A 3 -61.34 0.01 -40.60
N VAL A 4 -61.36 1.18 -41.25
CA VAL A 4 -61.26 2.58 -40.75
C VAL A 4 -59.87 2.97 -40.21
N CYS A 5 -59.18 3.76 -41.03
CA CYS A 5 -58.05 4.65 -40.74
C CYS A 5 -58.39 5.71 -39.67
N LEU A 6 -57.38 6.26 -38.97
CA LEU A 6 -56.90 7.64 -39.16
C LEU A 6 -55.83 8.02 -38.11
N SER A 7 -54.92 8.89 -38.55
CA SER A 7 -53.85 9.55 -37.79
C SER A 7 -54.38 10.53 -36.74
N CYS A 8 -53.61 10.75 -35.67
CA CYS A 8 -53.75 11.93 -34.82
C CYS A 8 -52.39 12.61 -34.58
N THR A 9 -52.25 13.79 -35.16
CA THR A 9 -51.38 14.89 -34.70
C THR A 9 -51.95 15.47 -33.40
N SER A 10 -51.10 16.02 -32.53
CA SER A 10 -51.57 16.85 -31.41
C SER A 10 -50.67 18.06 -31.24
N THR A 11 -51.33 19.20 -31.29
CA THR A 11 -50.85 20.57 -31.32
C THR A 11 -50.54 21.06 -29.91
N LEU A 12 -49.43 21.79 -29.78
CA LEU A 12 -49.02 22.54 -28.60
C LEU A 12 -49.99 23.71 -28.35
N LEU A 13 -50.51 23.81 -27.12
CA LEU A 13 -51.20 25.00 -26.63
C LEU A 13 -50.25 25.81 -25.74
N TYR A 14 -49.98 27.03 -26.18
CA TYR A 14 -49.25 28.09 -25.48
C TYR A 14 -50.21 28.74 -24.47
N SER A 15 -49.78 28.89 -23.21
CA SER A 15 -50.52 29.67 -22.20
C SER A 15 -49.57 30.69 -21.56
N SER A 16 -50.03 31.94 -21.53
CA SER A 16 -49.32 33.15 -21.15
C SER A 16 -49.49 33.48 -19.65
N ASN A 17 -48.36 33.61 -18.95
CA ASN A 17 -47.96 34.52 -17.84
C ASN A 17 -49.02 35.08 -16.85
N PRO A 18 -48.67 35.27 -15.55
CA PRO A 18 -47.84 36.44 -15.20
C PRO A 18 -46.82 36.32 -14.04
N SER A 19 -45.88 37.25 -14.13
CA SER A 19 -44.81 37.74 -13.25
C SER A 19 -45.04 37.77 -11.73
N GLN A 20 -43.99 37.43 -10.99
CA GLN A 20 -43.77 37.72 -9.56
C GLN A 20 -42.34 38.29 -9.34
N PRO A 21 -42.09 39.07 -8.27
CA PRO A 21 -41.17 40.21 -8.31
C PRO A 21 -39.73 39.93 -7.83
N ILE A 22 -38.84 40.78 -8.35
CA ILE A 22 -37.41 40.90 -8.02
C ILE A 22 -37.22 41.59 -6.65
N PRO A 23 -36.38 41.07 -5.74
CA PRO A 23 -35.84 41.87 -4.64
C PRO A 23 -34.42 42.41 -4.93
N LYS A 24 -34.12 43.50 -4.22
CA LYS A 24 -33.24 44.59 -4.61
C LYS A 24 -31.76 44.35 -4.28
N ARG A 25 -30.93 44.95 -5.14
CA ARG A 25 -29.49 45.20 -5.00
C ARG A 25 -29.20 46.11 -3.80
N ALA A 26 -28.26 45.72 -2.93
CA ALA A 26 -27.68 46.59 -1.93
C ALA A 26 -26.15 46.40 -1.81
N LYS A 27 -25.46 47.48 -2.22
CA LYS A 27 -24.22 48.10 -1.72
C LYS A 27 -22.89 47.33 -1.70
N THR A 28 -21.91 48.06 -2.23
CA THR A 28 -20.50 47.76 -2.46
C THR A 28 -19.59 48.17 -1.31
N SER A 29 -18.54 47.35 -1.10
CA SER A 29 -17.17 47.64 -0.61
C SER A 29 -16.95 47.86 0.91
N PRO A 30 -15.72 47.67 1.46
CA PRO A 30 -14.43 47.41 0.76
C PRO A 30 -13.56 46.26 1.32
N TRP A 31 -12.73 45.71 0.41
CA TRP A 31 -11.35 45.25 0.60
C TRP A 31 -10.90 44.74 1.98
N MET A 32 -10.66 43.42 2.08
CA MET A 32 -9.47 42.85 2.74
C MET A 32 -9.20 41.43 2.22
N GLN A 33 -8.04 41.22 1.61
CA GLN A 33 -7.33 39.94 1.56
C GLN A 33 -5.92 40.17 2.16
N PRO A 34 -5.11 39.14 2.40
CA PRO A 34 -5.34 37.94 3.22
C PRO A 34 -4.24 37.82 4.30
N ARG A 35 -4.46 37.05 5.38
CA ARG A 35 -3.32 36.50 6.15
C ARG A 35 -3.19 35.02 5.87
N SER A 36 -2.19 34.72 5.06
CA SER A 36 -1.58 33.41 4.92
C SER A 36 -1.00 32.96 6.26
N LEU A 37 -1.43 31.79 6.74
CA LEU A 37 -0.67 30.99 7.69
C LEU A 37 -0.69 29.56 7.18
N SER A 38 0.22 29.27 6.27
CA SER A 38 0.65 27.92 5.94
C SER A 38 1.44 27.33 7.12
N PRO A 39 1.11 26.15 7.66
CA PRO A 39 2.09 25.38 8.38
C PRO A 39 2.91 24.62 7.32
N SER A 40 4.03 25.21 6.91
CA SER A 40 5.09 24.47 6.24
C SER A 40 5.65 23.46 7.26
N SER A 41 5.28 22.20 7.14
CA SER A 41 5.92 21.10 7.86
C SER A 41 7.29 20.83 7.24
N THR A 42 8.24 21.73 7.50
CA THR A 42 9.65 21.50 7.22
C THR A 42 10.18 20.54 8.28
N LEU A 43 10.53 19.32 7.86
CA LEU A 43 11.39 18.43 8.65
C LEU A 43 12.73 19.13 8.88
N LYS A 44 12.88 19.81 10.02
CA LYS A 44 14.15 20.33 10.48
C LYS A 44 14.86 19.23 11.26
N PHE A 45 15.86 18.62 10.63
CA PHE A 45 16.93 17.95 11.36
C PHE A 45 17.67 18.99 12.20
N SER A 46 17.61 18.86 13.52
CA SER A 46 18.40 19.69 14.43
C SER A 46 19.84 19.18 14.47
N PRO A 47 20.86 20.00 14.21
CA PRO A 47 22.24 19.62 14.44
C PRO A 47 22.52 19.73 15.95
N TYR A 48 22.98 18.63 16.55
CA TYR A 48 23.48 18.59 17.91
C TYR A 48 24.61 19.60 18.11
N PHE A 49 24.34 20.68 18.84
CA PHE A 49 25.37 21.52 19.45
C PHE A 49 25.53 21.11 20.92
N GLY A 50 26.69 20.56 21.24
CA GLY A 50 27.08 20.25 22.61
C GLY A 50 27.21 21.51 23.46
N LYS A 51 26.48 21.56 24.57
CA LYS A 51 26.81 22.43 25.71
C LYS A 51 27.14 21.58 26.92
N LYS A 52 28.40 21.67 27.34
CA LYS A 52 28.87 21.26 28.67
C LYS A 52 28.03 21.98 29.73
N SER A 53 27.46 21.23 30.67
CA SER A 53 27.09 21.74 31.98
C SER A 53 27.58 20.78 33.07
N ARG A 54 28.18 21.36 34.10
CA ARG A 54 28.84 20.69 35.24
C ARG A 54 27.79 20.26 36.27
N ASN A 55 28.06 19.11 36.90
CA ASN A 55 27.52 18.60 38.16
C ASN A 55 26.01 18.35 38.29
N GLY A 56 25.66 17.08 38.50
CA GLY A 56 24.39 16.66 39.08
C GLY A 56 24.06 15.20 38.75
N ASN A 57 24.12 14.32 39.75
CA ASN A 57 23.92 12.86 39.68
C ASN A 57 22.73 12.44 38.80
N TRP A 58 22.98 11.47 37.90
CA TRP A 58 21.94 10.77 37.14
C TRP A 58 21.71 9.37 37.71
N VAL A 59 20.49 9.15 38.20
CA VAL A 59 19.93 7.83 38.50
C VAL A 59 19.45 7.22 37.18
N SER A 60 20.03 6.08 36.80
CA SER A 60 19.66 5.36 35.59
C SER A 60 18.31 4.64 35.76
N ARG A 61 17.25 5.17 35.15
CA ARG A 61 16.03 4.39 34.87
C ARG A 61 16.17 3.72 33.51
N ARG A 62 16.71 2.50 33.50
CA ARG A 62 16.58 1.53 32.41
C ARG A 62 15.10 1.11 32.30
N ASN A 63 14.45 1.38 31.16
CA ASN A 63 13.25 0.64 30.79
C ASN A 63 13.64 -0.54 29.90
N ARG A 64 13.13 -1.70 30.32
CA ARG A 64 13.42 -3.07 29.89
C ARG A 64 12.94 -3.35 28.48
N PHE A 65 13.81 -3.99 27.70
CA PHE A 65 13.42 -4.83 26.58
C PHE A 65 13.05 -6.21 27.13
N TYR A 66 11.90 -6.75 26.71
CA TYR A 66 11.58 -8.16 26.86
C TYR A 66 11.75 -8.84 25.51
N ALA A 67 12.82 -9.61 25.37
CA ALA A 67 12.96 -10.64 24.35
C ALA A 67 12.94 -11.98 25.10
N ASN A 68 11.93 -12.80 24.87
CA ASN A 68 11.88 -14.16 25.39
C ASN A 68 12.74 -15.06 24.48
N SER A 69 13.87 -15.56 24.97
CA SER A 69 14.46 -16.80 24.48
C SER A 69 14.27 -17.88 25.54
N ALA A 70 13.87 -19.07 25.09
CA ALA A 70 13.79 -20.25 25.93
C ALA A 70 15.21 -20.79 26.17
N ASP A 71 15.58 -20.93 27.44
CA ASP A 71 16.75 -21.71 27.87
C ASP A 71 16.32 -23.14 28.23
N SER A 72 17.15 -24.10 27.84
CA SER A 72 17.21 -25.43 28.45
C SER A 72 18.68 -25.72 28.77
N ASP A 73 19.00 -25.78 30.07
CA ASP A 73 20.30 -26.17 30.61
C ASP A 73 20.49 -27.69 30.61
N GLY A 74 21.75 -28.13 30.49
CA GLY A 74 22.16 -29.53 30.67
C GLY A 74 23.65 -29.81 30.43
N ASP A 75 24.49 -29.35 31.36
CA ASP A 75 25.80 -29.82 31.86
C ASP A 75 26.90 -30.51 30.97
N THR A 76 28.07 -29.84 31.01
CA THR A 76 29.48 -30.27 31.17
C THR A 76 30.04 -31.61 30.65
N SER A 77 31.13 -31.53 29.88
CA SER A 77 32.47 -32.03 30.28
C SER A 77 33.58 -31.58 29.31
N GLU A 78 34.71 -31.16 29.87
CA GLU A 78 35.96 -30.76 29.21
C GLU A 78 36.79 -31.97 28.78
N VAL A 79 37.45 -31.93 27.60
CA VAL A 79 38.83 -32.41 27.37
C VAL A 79 39.40 -31.63 26.17
N GLY A 80 40.58 -31.04 26.33
CA GLY A 80 41.29 -30.32 25.25
C GLY A 80 42.11 -31.23 24.33
N THR A 81 42.56 -30.69 23.20
CA THR A 81 43.95 -30.71 22.68
C THR A 81 43.99 -30.39 21.17
N GLU A 82 44.93 -29.50 20.83
CA GLU A 82 45.62 -29.29 19.55
C GLU A 82 44.97 -28.63 18.31
N PHE A 83 45.70 -27.60 17.88
CA PHE A 83 45.67 -26.90 16.60
C PHE A 83 46.12 -27.82 15.45
N SER A 84 45.38 -27.84 14.34
CA SER A 84 45.95 -28.02 13.00
C SER A 84 44.98 -27.53 11.92
N ARG A 85 45.51 -26.74 10.98
CA ARG A 85 44.87 -26.35 9.71
C ARG A 85 44.74 -27.58 8.81
N GLU A 86 43.55 -27.83 8.26
CA GLU A 86 43.40 -28.17 6.83
C GLU A 86 41.94 -28.17 6.33
N ASN A 87 41.84 -28.26 5.02
CA ASN A 87 40.79 -27.79 4.11
C ASN A 87 39.47 -28.59 4.09
N VAL A 88 38.42 -27.86 3.70
CA VAL A 88 37.29 -28.28 2.82
C VAL A 88 36.60 -29.61 3.15
N ALA A 89 35.40 -29.50 3.73
CA ALA A 89 34.25 -30.33 3.36
C ALA A 89 32.95 -29.63 3.78
N VAL A 90 32.15 -29.26 2.78
CA VAL A 90 30.74 -28.90 2.95
C VAL A 90 30.01 -30.18 3.32
N SER A 91 29.41 -30.24 4.51
CA SER A 91 28.43 -31.25 4.87
C SER A 91 27.14 -30.59 5.35
N SER A 92 26.09 -30.94 4.63
CA SER A 92 24.69 -30.59 4.79
C SER A 92 24.09 -31.20 6.05
N ASN A 93 23.43 -30.39 6.89
CA ASN A 93 21.99 -30.57 7.17
C ASN A 93 21.47 -29.49 8.11
N GLY A 94 20.49 -28.74 7.60
CA GLY A 94 19.79 -27.68 8.30
C GLY A 94 18.80 -27.07 7.33
N GLY A 95 17.89 -27.90 6.81
CA GLY A 95 16.93 -27.51 5.79
C GLY A 95 15.99 -26.43 6.32
N ASN A 96 16.26 -25.18 5.97
CA ASN A 96 15.23 -24.16 5.99
C ASN A 96 14.17 -24.57 4.95
N PRO A 97 12.87 -24.68 5.30
CA PRO A 97 11.81 -25.00 4.33
C PRO A 97 11.71 -23.96 3.20
N SER A 98 12.32 -22.80 3.38
CA SER A 98 12.43 -21.71 2.40
C SER A 98 13.38 -22.03 1.24
N THR A 99 14.44 -22.82 1.46
CA THR A 99 15.46 -23.09 0.42
C THR A 99 15.07 -24.24 -0.50
N SER A 100 14.25 -25.18 -0.05
CA SER A 100 13.82 -26.34 -0.87
C SER A 100 12.71 -25.98 -1.86
N LEU A 101 11.83 -25.03 -1.53
CA LEU A 101 10.78 -24.58 -2.45
C LEU A 101 11.33 -23.71 -3.57
N LEU A 102 12.29 -22.83 -3.28
CA LEU A 102 12.88 -21.94 -4.29
C LEU A 102 13.60 -22.69 -5.43
N SER A 103 14.22 -23.84 -5.14
CA SER A 103 14.87 -24.66 -6.18
C SER A 103 13.86 -25.30 -7.15
N PHE A 104 12.68 -25.70 -6.66
CA PHE A 104 11.60 -26.22 -7.51
C PHE A 104 10.94 -25.12 -8.36
N LEU A 105 10.95 -23.88 -7.89
CA LEU A 105 10.34 -22.73 -8.55
C LEU A 105 11.29 -22.03 -9.55
N CYS A 106 12.59 -22.21 -9.41
CA CYS A 106 13.61 -21.59 -10.25
C CYS A 106 13.42 -21.80 -11.76
N PRO A 107 13.06 -23.00 -12.26
CA PRO A 107 12.78 -23.22 -13.68
C PRO A 107 11.53 -22.46 -14.17
N LEU A 108 10.47 -22.41 -13.36
CA LEU A 108 9.25 -21.65 -13.68
C LEU A 108 9.50 -20.14 -13.69
N LEU A 109 10.26 -19.62 -12.72
CA LEU A 109 10.60 -18.19 -12.64
C LEU A 109 11.47 -17.73 -13.83
N ARG A 110 12.28 -18.63 -14.41
CA ARG A 110 13.04 -18.34 -15.65
C ARG A 110 12.16 -18.41 -16.90
N LEU A 111 11.21 -19.33 -16.96
CA LEU A 111 10.22 -19.40 -18.04
C LEU A 111 9.33 -18.16 -18.07
N PHE A 112 9.09 -17.57 -16.90
CA PHE A 112 8.35 -16.32 -16.73
C PHE A 112 9.28 -15.15 -16.38
N SER A 113 10.51 -15.10 -16.91
CA SER A 113 11.40 -13.95 -16.70
C SER A 113 10.63 -12.67 -17.01
N SER A 114 10.40 -11.84 -15.98
CA SER A 114 9.60 -10.62 -16.12
C SER A 114 10.17 -9.77 -17.25
N GLY A 115 9.40 -9.64 -18.33
CA GLY A 115 9.73 -8.73 -19.42
C GLY A 115 9.74 -7.28 -18.95
N ASP A 116 10.14 -6.38 -19.86
CA ASP A 116 10.10 -4.93 -19.61
C ASP A 116 8.70 -4.52 -19.11
N PRO A 117 8.58 -4.01 -17.88
CA PRO A 117 7.29 -3.60 -17.31
C PRO A 117 6.63 -2.45 -18.08
N SER A 118 7.39 -1.67 -18.86
CA SER A 118 6.85 -0.60 -19.70
C SER A 118 6.45 -1.06 -21.11
N GLY A 119 6.86 -2.26 -21.53
CA GLY A 119 6.61 -2.77 -22.89
C GLY A 119 5.16 -3.16 -23.16
N GLU A 120 4.87 -3.55 -24.41
CA GLU A 120 3.54 -4.08 -24.76
C GLU A 120 3.22 -5.34 -23.95
N ARG A 121 2.09 -5.30 -23.23
CA ARG A 121 1.66 -6.39 -22.36
C ARG A 121 0.58 -7.22 -23.01
N ASN A 122 0.64 -8.54 -22.79
CA ASN A 122 -0.52 -9.39 -23.05
C ASN A 122 -1.55 -9.19 -21.92
N TYR A 123 -2.42 -8.20 -22.09
CA TYR A 123 -3.44 -7.84 -21.09
C TYR A 123 -4.33 -9.02 -20.69
N THR A 124 -4.64 -9.93 -21.62
CA THR A 124 -5.44 -11.12 -21.30
C THR A 124 -4.68 -12.03 -20.34
N LEU A 125 -3.40 -12.30 -20.62
CA LEU A 125 -2.56 -13.12 -19.75
C LEU A 125 -2.45 -12.47 -18.37
N GLU A 126 -2.14 -11.16 -18.31
CA GLU A 126 -2.04 -10.38 -17.08
C GLU A 126 -3.31 -10.50 -16.22
N VAL A 127 -4.48 -10.26 -16.80
CA VAL A 127 -5.74 -10.35 -16.05
C VAL A 127 -6.00 -11.76 -15.57
N VAL A 128 -5.78 -12.79 -16.40
CA VAL A 128 -6.01 -14.20 -16.03
C VAL A 128 -5.13 -14.62 -14.86
N THR A 129 -3.83 -14.36 -14.95
CA THR A 129 -2.86 -14.74 -13.91
C THR A 129 -3.05 -13.92 -12.63
N SER A 130 -3.53 -12.67 -12.74
CA SER A 130 -3.81 -11.81 -11.58
C SER A 130 -5.09 -12.26 -10.89
N SER A 131 -6.10 -12.63 -11.68
CA SER A 131 -7.35 -13.20 -11.21
C SER A 131 -7.09 -14.51 -10.47
N LEU A 132 -6.32 -15.43 -11.05
CA LEU A 132 -5.99 -16.69 -10.38
C LEU A 132 -5.23 -16.47 -9.07
N SER A 133 -4.30 -15.50 -9.06
CA SER A 133 -3.56 -15.08 -7.86
C SER A 133 -4.47 -14.47 -6.79
N SER A 134 -5.50 -13.72 -7.18
CA SER A 134 -6.51 -13.19 -6.27
C SER A 134 -7.38 -14.31 -5.70
N LEU A 135 -7.96 -15.13 -6.58
CA LEU A 135 -8.86 -16.22 -6.22
C LEU A 135 -8.23 -17.23 -5.26
N ALA A 136 -6.92 -17.48 -5.36
CA ALA A 136 -6.18 -18.36 -4.44
C ALA A 136 -6.21 -17.92 -2.96
N ARG A 137 -6.66 -16.70 -2.68
CA ARG A 137 -6.77 -16.11 -1.35
C ARG A 137 -8.19 -15.68 -1.00
N LEU A 138 -9.20 -16.04 -1.79
CA LEU A 138 -10.58 -15.81 -1.33
C LEU A 138 -10.85 -16.57 -0.02
N PRO A 139 -11.59 -15.97 0.93
CA PRO A 139 -12.31 -14.70 0.83
C PRO A 139 -11.51 -13.45 1.28
N TRP A 140 -10.24 -13.61 1.69
CA TRP A 140 -9.47 -12.54 2.33
C TRP A 140 -9.12 -11.39 1.38
N GLY A 141 -9.14 -10.17 1.91
CA GLY A 141 -8.82 -8.95 1.16
C GLY A 141 -9.88 -8.53 0.14
N SER A 142 -11.09 -9.09 0.16
CA SER A 142 -12.21 -8.67 -0.70
C SER A 142 -13.21 -7.75 -0.01
N LYS A 143 -13.47 -7.96 1.28
CA LYS A 143 -14.50 -7.25 2.05
C LYS A 143 -13.90 -6.39 3.14
N SER A 144 -14.64 -5.35 3.51
CA SER A 144 -14.33 -4.45 4.62
C SER A 144 -15.39 -4.61 5.71
N LEU A 145 -14.98 -4.60 6.98
CA LEU A 145 -15.87 -4.77 8.13
C LEU A 145 -16.58 -3.47 8.55
N SER A 146 -16.64 -2.46 7.69
CA SER A 146 -17.17 -1.12 7.97
C SER A 146 -18.70 -1.06 8.17
N ASN A 147 -19.43 -2.15 7.95
CA ASN A 147 -20.89 -2.19 8.07
C ASN A 147 -21.36 -2.62 9.46
N SER A 148 -21.36 -1.70 10.42
CA SER A 148 -22.23 -1.72 11.62
C SER A 148 -22.04 -0.45 12.45
N ILE A 149 -22.12 0.74 11.85
CA ILE A 149 -22.24 1.99 12.60
C ILE A 149 -23.64 2.53 12.32
N ASP A 150 -24.53 2.33 13.29
CA ASP A 150 -25.79 3.04 13.36
C ASP A 150 -25.49 4.53 13.50
N GLY A 151 -25.68 5.28 12.41
CA GLY A 151 -26.19 6.65 12.37
C GLY A 151 -25.41 7.83 13.00
N GLU A 152 -24.60 7.68 14.05
CA GLU A 152 -24.18 8.87 14.84
C GLU A 152 -22.67 9.06 15.16
N GLU A 153 -21.78 8.10 14.88
CA GLU A 153 -20.32 8.34 15.05
C GLU A 153 -19.51 8.03 13.79
N ILE A 154 -19.59 8.93 12.81
CA ILE A 154 -18.70 8.97 11.62
C ILE A 154 -17.32 9.58 11.97
N ASN A 155 -16.96 9.65 13.27
CA ASN A 155 -15.69 10.22 13.69
C ASN A 155 -14.60 9.14 13.71
N THR A 156 -14.03 8.98 12.52
CA THR A 156 -12.68 8.48 12.21
C THR A 156 -12.43 6.98 12.36
N ILE A 157 -12.86 6.21 11.35
CA ILE A 157 -12.33 4.86 11.08
C ILE A 157 -10.82 4.92 10.84
N ASP A 158 -10.34 6.02 10.24
CA ASP A 158 -8.91 6.22 10.04
C ASP A 158 -8.20 6.70 11.32
N PRO A 159 -6.99 6.20 11.61
CA PRO A 159 -6.16 6.77 12.65
C PRO A 159 -5.82 8.24 12.36
N PRO A 160 -5.60 9.07 13.41
CA PRO A 160 -5.27 10.49 13.24
C PRO A 160 -4.07 10.75 12.32
N LYS A 161 -3.06 9.86 12.36
CA LYS A 161 -1.95 9.81 11.43
C LYS A 161 -1.97 8.47 10.70
N ARG A 162 -1.73 8.50 9.39
CA ARG A 162 -1.68 7.28 8.58
C ARG A 162 -0.54 6.37 9.04
N LEU A 163 -0.83 5.08 9.12
CA LEU A 163 0.17 4.03 9.31
C LEU A 163 1.11 3.99 8.11
N GLN A 164 2.36 3.62 8.33
CA GLN A 164 3.37 3.49 7.28
C GLN A 164 3.74 2.03 7.11
N LEU A 165 3.46 1.47 5.94
CA LEU A 165 3.74 0.08 5.60
C LEU A 165 4.87 0.01 4.58
N PHE A 166 5.98 -0.58 4.98
CA PHE A 166 7.10 -0.92 4.10
C PHE A 166 6.96 -2.36 3.63
N GLU A 167 6.84 -2.53 2.32
CA GLU A 167 6.40 -3.80 1.73
C GLU A 167 6.82 -3.92 0.26
N PHE A 168 6.63 -5.08 -0.36
CA PHE A 168 6.65 -5.20 -1.83
C PHE A 168 5.58 -6.19 -2.30
N GLU A 169 4.98 -5.95 -3.48
CA GLU A 169 3.72 -6.59 -3.89
C GLU A 169 3.85 -8.12 -3.98
N ALA A 170 4.99 -8.61 -4.47
CA ALA A 170 5.27 -10.03 -4.65
C ALA A 170 5.47 -10.83 -3.34
N CYS A 171 5.47 -10.16 -2.17
CA CYS A 171 5.71 -10.81 -0.89
C CYS A 171 4.44 -11.44 -0.29
N PRO A 172 4.42 -12.75 0.01
CA PRO A 172 3.27 -13.42 0.66
C PRO A 172 2.93 -12.82 2.04
N PHE A 173 3.96 -12.45 2.81
CA PHE A 173 3.78 -11.90 4.16
C PHE A 173 3.26 -10.46 4.13
N CYS A 174 3.68 -9.66 3.15
CA CYS A 174 3.13 -8.31 2.93
C CYS A 174 1.66 -8.39 2.53
N ARG A 175 1.33 -9.34 1.63
CA ARG A 175 -0.06 -9.57 1.23
C ARG A 175 -0.97 -9.85 2.41
N ARG A 176 -0.55 -10.70 3.36
CA ARG A 176 -1.31 -10.96 4.60
C ARG A 176 -1.66 -9.66 5.35
N VAL A 177 -0.70 -8.74 5.45
CA VAL A 177 -0.94 -7.44 6.09
C VAL A 177 -1.90 -6.58 5.27
N ARG A 178 -1.76 -6.55 3.93
CA ARG A 178 -2.71 -5.84 3.06
C ARG A 178 -4.13 -6.39 3.16
N GLU A 179 -4.30 -7.70 3.28
CA GLU A 179 -5.62 -8.33 3.51
C GLU A 179 -6.27 -7.83 4.80
N ALA A 180 -5.50 -7.75 5.89
CA ALA A 180 -5.99 -7.19 7.16
C ALA A 180 -6.31 -5.69 7.05
N ILE A 181 -5.49 -4.90 6.35
CA ILE A 181 -5.74 -3.47 6.11
C ILE A 181 -7.02 -3.27 5.28
N THR A 182 -7.28 -4.12 4.28
CA THR A 182 -8.56 -4.11 3.55
C THR A 182 -9.73 -4.48 4.46
N GLU A 183 -9.59 -5.54 5.27
CA GLU A 183 -10.65 -6.00 6.17
C GLU A 183 -11.02 -4.94 7.21
N LEU A 184 -10.04 -4.21 7.72
CA LEU A 184 -10.24 -3.11 8.67
C LEU A 184 -10.61 -1.79 8.01
N ASP A 185 -10.68 -1.74 6.67
CA ASP A 185 -10.94 -0.52 5.90
C ASP A 185 -10.01 0.62 6.34
N LEU A 186 -8.71 0.37 6.39
CA LEU A 186 -7.71 1.37 6.80
C LEU A 186 -7.10 2.07 5.59
N SER A 187 -6.85 3.38 5.72
CA SER A 187 -6.01 4.11 4.77
C SER A 187 -4.59 4.27 5.29
N VAL A 188 -3.62 3.82 4.48
CA VAL A 188 -2.22 3.67 4.89
C VAL A 188 -1.27 4.29 3.87
N GLU A 189 -0.11 4.76 4.33
CA GLU A 189 1.00 5.12 3.46
C GLU A 189 1.80 3.85 3.13
N VAL A 190 1.91 3.51 1.85
CA VAL A 190 2.70 2.38 1.38
C VAL A 190 4.01 2.87 0.82
N TYR A 191 5.09 2.23 1.26
CA TYR A 191 6.46 2.46 0.84
C TYR A 191 7.02 1.20 0.17
N PRO A 192 6.96 1.11 -1.17
CA PRO A 192 7.42 -0.09 -1.85
C PRO A 192 8.92 -0.32 -1.70
N CYS A 193 9.31 -1.56 -1.43
CA CYS A 193 10.67 -2.02 -1.13
C CYS A 193 11.06 -3.20 -2.04
N PRO A 194 10.92 -3.09 -3.38
CA PRO A 194 11.33 -4.15 -4.27
C PRO A 194 12.82 -4.47 -4.10
N LYS A 195 13.26 -5.63 -4.58
CA LYS A 195 14.69 -5.94 -4.64
C LYS A 195 15.38 -4.91 -5.54
N GLY A 196 16.44 -4.29 -5.04
CA GLY A 196 17.14 -3.19 -5.71
C GLY A 196 16.72 -1.79 -5.25
N SER A 197 15.61 -1.66 -4.50
CA SER A 197 15.27 -0.40 -3.81
C SER A 197 16.38 -0.01 -2.84
N LEU A 198 16.86 1.22 -2.94
CA LEU A 198 17.88 1.73 -2.03
C LEU A 198 17.25 2.55 -0.90
N ARG A 199 16.21 3.32 -1.21
CA ARG A 199 15.70 4.37 -0.32
C ARG A 199 14.84 3.80 0.80
N HIS A 200 13.76 3.08 0.46
CA HIS A 200 12.84 2.57 1.47
C HIS A 200 13.46 1.42 2.27
N ARG A 201 14.26 0.56 1.62
CA ARG A 201 15.02 -0.50 2.32
C ARG A 201 16.01 0.06 3.34
N GLU A 202 16.69 1.16 3.01
CA GLU A 202 17.58 1.81 3.97
C GLU A 202 16.82 2.39 5.17
N ILE A 203 15.63 2.96 4.97
CA ILE A 203 14.78 3.42 6.08
C ILE A 203 14.44 2.25 7.02
N VAL A 204 14.05 1.10 6.47
CA VAL A 204 13.75 -0.09 7.27
C VAL A 204 15.00 -0.58 8.01
N ARG A 205 16.16 -0.62 7.35
CA ARG A 205 17.43 -1.01 7.98
C ARG A 205 17.80 -0.08 9.14
N ARG A 206 17.66 1.23 8.97
CA ARG A 206 17.95 2.22 10.03
C ARG A 206 16.94 2.16 11.18
N SER A 207 15.67 1.91 10.88
CA SER A 207 14.59 2.00 11.87
C SER A 207 14.35 0.70 12.64
N GLY A 208 14.52 -0.46 11.99
CA GLY A 208 14.29 -1.77 12.61
C GLY A 208 15.50 -2.71 12.59
N GLY A 209 16.64 -2.28 12.04
CA GLY A 209 17.92 -3.00 12.13
C GLY A 209 18.15 -4.09 11.08
N LYS A 210 17.11 -4.51 10.34
CA LYS A 210 17.23 -5.52 9.27
C LYS A 210 16.27 -5.24 8.10
N GLU A 211 16.70 -5.57 6.88
CA GLU A 211 15.83 -5.48 5.69
C GLU A 211 14.84 -6.65 5.61
N GLN A 212 13.90 -6.67 6.55
CA GLN A 212 12.81 -7.64 6.62
C GLN A 212 11.47 -6.97 6.31
N PHE A 213 10.59 -7.69 5.60
CA PHE A 213 9.29 -7.18 5.16
C PHE A 213 8.17 -8.20 5.45
N PRO A 214 6.95 -7.75 5.78
CA PRO A 214 6.56 -6.35 5.95
C PRO A 214 7.16 -5.73 7.21
N PHE A 215 7.29 -4.40 7.21
CA PHE A 215 7.65 -3.59 8.37
C PHE A 215 6.62 -2.47 8.52
N LEU A 216 6.00 -2.38 9.69
CA LEU A 216 4.99 -1.38 10.01
C LEU A 216 5.59 -0.33 10.94
N ILE A 217 5.31 0.95 10.66
CA ILE A 217 5.49 2.05 11.62
C ILE A 217 4.13 2.66 11.90
N ASP A 218 3.81 2.76 13.18
CA ASP A 218 2.62 3.45 13.65
C ASP A 218 3.00 4.76 14.38
N PRO A 219 2.82 5.93 13.73
CA PRO A 219 3.14 7.22 14.33
C PRO A 219 2.13 7.68 15.40
N ASN A 220 1.02 6.96 15.60
CA ASN A 220 0.03 7.25 16.65
C ASN A 220 0.46 6.66 17.99
N THR A 221 1.05 5.47 17.98
CA THR A 221 1.52 4.76 19.19
C THR A 221 3.04 4.85 19.39
N GLY A 222 3.78 5.20 18.33
CA GLY A 222 5.25 5.23 18.33
C GLY A 222 5.89 3.85 18.14
N ILE A 223 5.11 2.83 17.78
CA ILE A 223 5.61 1.47 17.55
C ILE A 223 6.18 1.34 16.13
N SER A 224 7.23 0.54 16.02
CA SER A 224 7.67 -0.05 14.76
C SER A 224 7.86 -1.55 14.95
N MET A 225 7.41 -2.36 14.00
CA MET A 225 7.39 -3.82 14.17
C MET A 225 7.53 -4.61 12.86
N TYR A 226 8.09 -5.81 13.02
CA TYR A 226 8.18 -6.85 11.99
C TYR A 226 7.11 -7.92 12.22
N GLU A 227 7.25 -9.04 11.52
CA GLU A 227 6.43 -10.24 11.60
C GLU A 227 4.98 -9.97 11.21
N SER A 228 4.63 -10.37 9.98
CA SER A 228 3.29 -10.13 9.43
C SER A 228 2.14 -10.65 10.31
N GLY A 229 2.34 -11.73 11.07
CA GLY A 229 1.34 -12.23 12.03
C GLY A 229 1.12 -11.27 13.21
N ASP A 230 2.22 -10.75 13.78
CA ASP A 230 2.17 -9.78 14.88
C ASP A 230 1.60 -8.44 14.40
N ILE A 231 1.95 -8.01 13.20
CA ILE A 231 1.37 -6.82 12.56
C ILE A 231 -0.14 -6.97 12.41
N VAL A 232 -0.63 -8.09 11.88
CA VAL A 232 -2.09 -8.33 11.76
C VAL A 232 -2.75 -8.28 13.13
N LYS A 233 -2.21 -9.01 14.10
CA LYS A 233 -2.73 -9.01 15.47
C LYS A 233 -2.81 -7.59 16.04
N TYR A 234 -1.74 -6.83 15.90
CA TYR A 234 -1.66 -5.43 16.32
C TYR A 234 -2.73 -4.56 15.66
N LEU A 235 -2.90 -4.66 14.34
CA LEU A 235 -3.89 -3.87 13.59
C LEU A 235 -5.31 -4.13 14.09
N PHE A 236 -5.67 -5.39 14.37
CA PHE A 236 -6.99 -5.73 14.92
C PHE A 236 -7.13 -5.30 16.38
N GLU A 237 -6.09 -5.42 17.21
CA GLU A 237 -6.12 -4.97 18.60
C GLU A 237 -6.27 -3.46 18.72
N GLN A 238 -5.56 -2.67 17.90
CA GLN A 238 -5.58 -1.21 17.97
C GLN A 238 -6.70 -0.58 17.16
N TYR A 239 -7.03 -1.13 15.98
CA TYR A 239 -7.93 -0.52 15.00
C TYR A 239 -9.14 -1.39 14.64
N GLY A 240 -9.23 -2.60 15.19
CA GLY A 240 -10.34 -3.52 14.91
C GLY A 240 -11.61 -3.27 15.72
N GLN A 241 -11.60 -2.35 16.70
CA GLN A 241 -12.79 -2.04 17.52
C GLN A 241 -13.40 -3.31 18.16
N GLY A 242 -12.55 -4.22 18.66
CA GLY A 242 -12.96 -5.50 19.26
C GLY A 242 -13.21 -6.63 18.26
N LYS A 243 -13.12 -6.37 16.94
CA LYS A 243 -13.15 -7.40 15.90
C LYS A 243 -11.84 -8.20 15.91
N LYS A 244 -11.92 -9.44 15.46
CA LYS A 244 -10.78 -10.35 15.29
C LYS A 244 -10.54 -10.57 13.79
N PRO A 245 -9.30 -10.95 13.38
CA PRO A 245 -9.04 -11.32 12.00
C PRO A 245 -9.99 -12.40 11.50
N SER A 246 -10.43 -12.30 10.24
CA SER A 246 -11.20 -13.35 9.58
C SER A 246 -10.50 -14.71 9.70
N ALA A 247 -11.28 -15.75 9.98
CA ALA A 247 -10.76 -17.10 10.20
C ALA A 247 -9.84 -17.53 9.04
N GLY A 248 -8.67 -18.08 9.39
CA GLY A 248 -7.69 -18.56 8.44
C GLY A 248 -6.82 -17.48 7.77
N LEU A 249 -7.03 -16.17 8.02
CA LEU A 249 -6.25 -15.10 7.37
C LEU A 249 -4.74 -15.26 7.60
N VAL A 250 -4.36 -15.60 8.84
CA VAL A 250 -2.95 -15.75 9.23
C VAL A 250 -2.41 -17.13 8.84
N GLU A 251 -3.17 -18.19 9.13
CA GLU A 251 -2.73 -19.58 8.98
C GLU A 251 -2.56 -19.98 7.50
N SER A 252 -3.46 -19.52 6.64
CA SER A 252 -3.51 -19.95 5.23
C SER A 252 -2.40 -19.36 4.36
N THR A 253 -1.77 -18.24 4.76
CA THR A 253 -0.69 -17.61 3.98
C THR A 253 0.51 -18.54 3.80
N LEU A 254 0.77 -19.47 4.74
CA LEU A 254 1.85 -20.44 4.62
C LEU A 254 1.66 -21.41 3.44
N PHE A 255 0.40 -21.69 3.08
CA PHE A 255 0.05 -22.64 2.04
C PHE A 255 -0.27 -21.98 0.70
N THR A 256 -0.96 -20.84 0.70
CA THR A 256 -1.43 -20.20 -0.55
C THR A 256 -0.81 -18.84 -0.83
N GLY A 257 -0.04 -18.28 0.12
CA GLY A 257 0.54 -16.95 -0.02
C GLY A 257 1.57 -16.82 -1.14
N TRP A 258 2.26 -17.91 -1.50
CA TRP A 258 3.32 -17.93 -2.51
C TRP A 258 2.80 -18.16 -3.94
N MET A 259 1.58 -18.68 -4.10
CA MET A 259 0.96 -18.90 -5.41
C MET A 259 0.94 -17.63 -6.29
N PRO A 260 0.58 -16.45 -5.76
CA PRO A 260 0.61 -15.19 -6.50
C PRO A 260 1.98 -14.89 -7.10
N THR A 261 3.06 -15.04 -6.34
CA THR A 261 4.42 -14.72 -6.81
C THR A 261 4.81 -15.56 -8.02
N ILE A 262 4.41 -16.84 -8.05
CA ILE A 262 4.69 -17.74 -9.18
C ILE A 262 3.81 -17.40 -10.37
N LEU A 263 2.50 -17.32 -10.15
CA LEU A 263 1.53 -17.04 -11.21
C LEU A 263 1.78 -15.68 -11.84
N ARG A 264 2.32 -14.74 -11.05
CA ARG A 264 2.68 -13.39 -11.45
C ARG A 264 4.10 -13.26 -11.91
N ALA A 265 4.85 -14.34 -12.18
CA ALA A 265 6.16 -14.20 -12.82
C ALA A 265 7.15 -13.30 -12.04
N GLY A 266 6.93 -13.09 -10.73
CA GLY A 266 7.71 -12.13 -9.95
C GLY A 266 7.43 -10.64 -10.24
N ARG A 267 6.33 -10.27 -10.89
CA ARG A 267 5.90 -8.85 -11.01
C ARG A 267 5.81 -8.20 -9.64
N GLY A 268 6.28 -6.96 -9.52
CA GLY A 268 6.38 -6.26 -8.24
C GLY A 268 7.46 -6.79 -7.28
N MET A 269 8.41 -7.60 -7.74
CA MET A 269 9.52 -8.12 -6.91
C MET A 269 10.80 -7.30 -7.04
N THR A 270 11.07 -6.71 -8.20
CA THR A 270 12.34 -6.03 -8.52
C THR A 270 12.11 -4.60 -8.97
N LEU A 271 13.03 -3.70 -8.62
CA LEU A 271 13.06 -2.33 -9.10
C LEU A 271 13.26 -2.35 -10.62
N TRP A 272 12.47 -1.57 -11.34
CA TRP A 272 12.67 -1.37 -12.78
C TRP A 272 13.85 -0.42 -13.00
N GLU A 273 14.76 -0.79 -13.91
CA GLU A 273 16.01 -0.08 -14.16
C GLU A 273 15.82 1.38 -14.62
N LYS A 274 14.67 1.68 -15.25
CA LYS A 274 14.32 3.02 -15.71
C LYS A 274 13.42 3.78 -14.74
N ALA A 275 13.17 3.27 -13.54
CA ALA A 275 12.44 4.03 -12.53
C ALA A 275 13.21 5.32 -12.19
N ILE A 276 12.49 6.43 -11.94
CA ILE A 276 13.14 7.66 -11.46
C ILE A 276 13.82 7.43 -10.11
N LEU A 277 14.99 8.04 -9.92
CA LEU A 277 15.77 7.90 -8.69
C LEU A 277 15.15 8.70 -7.53
N ASP A 278 14.75 9.94 -7.83
CA ASP A 278 14.15 10.84 -6.86
C ASP A 278 12.64 10.62 -6.79
N PRO A 279 12.05 10.52 -5.59
CA PRO A 279 10.61 10.34 -5.46
C PRO A 279 9.85 11.60 -5.88
N PRO A 280 8.59 11.47 -6.31
CA PRO A 280 7.72 12.63 -6.41
C PRO A 280 7.58 13.34 -5.05
N PRO A 281 7.47 14.68 -5.05
CA PRO A 281 7.40 15.47 -3.81
C PRO A 281 6.13 15.17 -3.01
N LYS A 282 5.04 14.78 -3.66
CA LYS A 282 3.80 14.33 -3.03
C LYS A 282 3.55 12.86 -3.34
N LYS A 283 3.02 12.12 -2.37
CA LYS A 283 2.57 10.73 -2.57
C LYS A 283 1.40 10.70 -3.54
N LEU A 284 1.40 9.72 -4.43
CA LEU A 284 0.21 9.39 -5.24
C LEU A 284 -0.87 8.82 -4.32
N GLU A 285 -2.10 8.79 -4.77
CA GLU A 285 -3.22 8.17 -4.04
C GLU A 285 -3.88 7.11 -4.92
N LEU A 286 -4.06 5.91 -4.36
CA LEU A 286 -4.62 4.76 -5.06
C LEU A 286 -5.84 4.24 -4.30
N PHE A 287 -6.99 4.25 -4.96
CA PHE A 287 -8.18 3.53 -4.52
C PHE A 287 -8.11 2.09 -5.01
N SER A 288 -8.10 1.14 -4.07
CA SER A 288 -7.84 -0.27 -4.32
C SER A 288 -8.34 -1.15 -3.17
N TYR A 289 -8.34 -2.46 -3.36
CA TYR A 289 -8.40 -3.43 -2.29
C TYR A 289 -7.54 -4.64 -2.67
N GLU A 290 -7.06 -5.41 -1.68
CA GLU A 290 -6.02 -6.43 -1.92
C GLU A 290 -6.43 -7.44 -2.99
N ASN A 291 -7.66 -7.95 -2.91
CA ASN A 291 -8.08 -9.05 -3.77
C ASN A 291 -8.60 -8.63 -5.16
N ASN A 292 -8.53 -7.34 -5.51
CA ASN A 292 -8.89 -6.87 -6.85
C ASN A 292 -7.77 -7.21 -7.86
N PRO A 293 -8.04 -8.00 -8.92
CA PRO A 293 -7.00 -8.41 -9.86
C PRO A 293 -6.43 -7.26 -10.69
N TYR A 294 -7.24 -6.27 -11.05
CA TYR A 294 -6.78 -5.09 -11.79
C TYR A 294 -5.95 -4.16 -10.90
N ALA A 295 -6.35 -4.02 -9.64
CA ALA A 295 -5.63 -3.18 -8.70
C ALA A 295 -4.30 -3.79 -8.28
N ARG A 296 -4.17 -5.13 -8.22
CA ARG A 296 -2.88 -5.80 -8.08
C ARG A 296 -1.90 -5.36 -9.16
N ILE A 297 -2.31 -5.39 -10.43
CA ILE A 297 -1.45 -5.02 -11.56
C ILE A 297 -0.93 -3.57 -11.41
N VAL A 298 -1.76 -2.65 -10.90
CA VAL A 298 -1.34 -1.28 -10.60
C VAL A 298 -0.35 -1.22 -9.43
N ARG A 299 -0.58 -1.98 -8.35
CA ARG A 299 0.35 -2.04 -7.21
C ARG A 299 1.69 -2.66 -7.59
N GLU A 300 1.71 -3.65 -8.49
CA GLU A 300 2.94 -4.20 -9.06
C GLU A 300 3.75 -3.11 -9.77
N ALA A 301 3.10 -2.27 -10.59
CA ALA A 301 3.75 -1.16 -11.27
C ALA A 301 4.27 -0.08 -10.32
N LEU A 302 3.46 0.32 -9.32
CA LEU A 302 3.91 1.25 -8.28
C LEU A 302 5.12 0.70 -7.52
N CYS A 303 5.15 -0.61 -7.28
CA CYS A 303 6.25 -1.28 -6.62
C CYS A 303 7.50 -1.35 -7.50
N GLU A 304 7.37 -1.68 -8.78
CA GLU A 304 8.48 -1.69 -9.76
C GLU A 304 9.09 -0.30 -9.96
N LEU A 305 8.29 0.76 -9.81
CA LEU A 305 8.73 2.15 -9.90
C LEU A 305 9.20 2.73 -8.56
N GLU A 306 9.15 1.97 -7.46
CA GLU A 306 9.45 2.43 -6.09
C GLU A 306 8.66 3.70 -5.68
N LEU A 307 7.43 3.86 -6.18
CA LEU A 307 6.62 5.05 -5.94
C LEU A 307 5.87 4.93 -4.62
N PRO A 308 6.08 5.83 -3.64
CA PRO A 308 5.30 5.85 -2.42
C PRO A 308 3.88 6.39 -2.69
N TYR A 309 2.87 5.75 -2.10
CA TYR A 309 1.47 6.12 -2.31
C TYR A 309 0.63 6.01 -1.04
N ILE A 310 -0.48 6.72 -1.01
CA ILE A 310 -1.56 6.55 -0.04
C ILE A 310 -2.51 5.50 -0.62
N LEU A 311 -2.72 4.41 0.11
CA LEU A 311 -3.72 3.40 -0.21
C LEU A 311 -5.05 3.81 0.45
N GLN A 312 -6.07 3.99 -0.38
CA GLN A 312 -7.46 4.12 0.06
C GLN A 312 -8.15 2.78 -0.15
N ASN A 313 -8.35 2.01 0.93
CA ASN A 313 -9.05 0.74 0.82
C ASN A 313 -10.52 0.97 0.49
N VAL A 314 -11.00 0.22 -0.52
CA VAL A 314 -12.40 0.22 -0.96
C VAL A 314 -12.88 -1.22 -1.18
N GLY A 315 -12.69 -2.07 -0.18
CA GLY A 315 -13.25 -3.42 -0.19
C GLY A 315 -14.78 -3.39 -0.23
N GLU A 316 -15.40 -4.52 -0.55
CA GLU A 316 -16.86 -4.66 -0.50
C GLU A 316 -17.38 -4.25 0.90
N GLY A 317 -18.27 -3.26 0.95
CA GLY A 317 -18.80 -2.69 2.19
C GLY A 317 -18.06 -1.45 2.72
N SER A 318 -16.94 -1.05 2.10
CA SER A 318 -16.17 0.14 2.49
C SER A 318 -16.95 1.45 2.28
N PHE A 319 -16.94 2.33 3.28
CA PHE A 319 -17.53 3.67 3.19
C PHE A 319 -16.72 4.59 2.25
N ARG A 320 -15.43 4.29 2.03
CA ARG A 320 -14.59 5.07 1.10
C ARG A 320 -15.03 4.94 -0.36
N SER A 321 -15.89 3.96 -0.66
CA SER A 321 -16.59 3.90 -1.94
C SER A 321 -17.38 5.18 -2.21
N GLU A 322 -17.96 5.81 -1.18
CA GLU A 322 -18.66 7.09 -1.29
C GLU A 322 -17.70 8.26 -1.49
N TYR A 323 -16.56 8.23 -0.80
CA TYR A 323 -15.49 9.20 -0.99
C TYR A 323 -14.97 9.17 -2.44
N LEU A 324 -14.77 7.98 -3.01
CA LEU A 324 -14.37 7.81 -4.41
C LEU A 324 -15.43 8.37 -5.37
N VAL A 325 -16.73 8.15 -5.11
CA VAL A 325 -17.81 8.74 -5.92
C VAL A 325 -17.78 10.26 -5.84
N GLY A 326 -17.58 10.83 -4.65
CA GLY A 326 -17.49 12.27 -4.46
C GLY A 326 -16.28 12.89 -5.20
N ALA A 327 -15.15 12.20 -5.21
CA ALA A 327 -13.91 12.69 -5.84
C ALA A 327 -13.88 12.50 -7.36
N ALA A 328 -14.36 11.36 -7.85
CA ALA A 328 -14.13 10.90 -9.23
C ALA A 328 -15.42 10.55 -10.01
N GLY A 329 -16.59 10.58 -9.37
CA GLY A 329 -17.85 10.21 -10.00
C GLY A 329 -18.00 8.72 -10.35
N THR A 330 -17.15 7.86 -9.79
CA THR A 330 -17.14 6.41 -10.06
C THR A 330 -17.03 5.60 -8.76
N LYS A 331 -17.42 4.33 -8.81
CA LYS A 331 -17.12 3.32 -7.77
C LYS A 331 -16.09 2.29 -8.24
N GLU A 332 -15.61 2.42 -9.47
CA GLU A 332 -14.71 1.46 -10.09
C GLU A 332 -13.29 1.64 -9.57
N VAL A 333 -12.62 0.51 -9.32
CA VAL A 333 -11.22 0.46 -8.94
C VAL A 333 -10.44 -0.55 -9.77
N PRO A 334 -9.14 -0.29 -10.03
CA PRO A 334 -8.31 0.78 -9.46
C PRO A 334 -8.61 2.18 -9.99
N PHE A 335 -8.42 3.17 -9.14
CA PHE A 335 -8.46 4.59 -9.50
C PHE A 335 -7.26 5.31 -8.88
N LEU A 336 -6.50 6.02 -9.71
CA LEU A 336 -5.27 6.72 -9.31
C LEU A 336 -5.48 8.23 -9.34
N ILE A 337 -5.02 8.90 -8.29
CA ILE A 337 -4.90 10.36 -8.22
C ILE A 337 -3.42 10.71 -8.05
N ASP A 338 -2.92 11.58 -8.90
CA ASP A 338 -1.57 12.10 -8.84
C ASP A 338 -1.56 13.61 -8.59
N PRO A 339 -1.28 14.04 -7.35
CA PRO A 339 -1.27 15.46 -6.99
C PRO A 339 -0.03 16.22 -7.50
N ASN A 340 0.95 15.52 -8.09
CA ASN A 340 2.13 16.14 -8.69
C ASN A 340 1.84 16.65 -10.11
N THR A 341 0.98 15.95 -10.86
CA THR A 341 0.58 16.31 -12.22
C THR A 341 -0.86 16.82 -12.32
N GLY A 342 -1.67 16.60 -11.28
CA GLY A 342 -3.12 16.86 -11.29
C GLY A 342 -3.93 15.77 -12.01
N THR A 343 -3.30 14.65 -12.36
CA THR A 343 -3.95 13.56 -13.10
C THR A 343 -4.87 12.74 -12.19
N GLN A 344 -6.05 12.42 -12.69
CA GLN A 344 -6.99 11.49 -12.08
C GLN A 344 -7.43 10.49 -13.15
N VAL A 345 -7.19 9.21 -12.93
CA VAL A 345 -7.36 8.19 -13.97
C VAL A 345 -7.80 6.86 -13.39
N GLY A 346 -8.92 6.36 -13.90
CA GLY A 346 -9.36 4.97 -13.75
C GLY A 346 -8.92 4.11 -14.94
N ASP A 347 -9.32 2.83 -14.94
CA ASP A 347 -8.85 1.79 -15.86
C ASP A 347 -7.35 1.46 -15.65
N TYR A 348 -7.08 0.21 -15.28
CA TYR A 348 -5.72 -0.21 -14.93
C TYR A 348 -4.73 -0.07 -16.10
N LYS A 349 -5.16 -0.22 -17.36
CA LYS A 349 -4.27 -0.09 -18.53
C LYS A 349 -3.84 1.36 -18.72
N LYS A 350 -4.78 2.29 -18.58
CA LYS A 350 -4.50 3.73 -18.63
C LYS A 350 -3.59 4.15 -17.48
N ILE A 351 -3.86 3.63 -16.27
CA ILE A 351 -3.00 3.85 -15.09
C ILE A 351 -1.58 3.35 -15.36
N LEU A 352 -1.41 2.12 -15.87
CA LEU A 352 -0.09 1.58 -16.20
C LEU A 352 0.65 2.47 -17.20
N SER A 353 0.01 2.79 -18.32
CA SER A 353 0.59 3.65 -19.36
C SER A 353 1.04 4.98 -18.76
N TYR A 354 0.19 5.60 -17.94
CA TYR A 354 0.49 6.85 -17.25
C TYR A 354 1.70 6.74 -16.32
N LEU A 355 1.74 5.71 -15.46
CA LEU A 355 2.81 5.55 -14.47
C LEU A 355 4.18 5.38 -15.14
N PHE A 356 4.30 4.47 -16.12
CA PHE A 356 5.58 4.22 -16.78
C PHE A 356 6.02 5.37 -17.70
N GLN A 357 5.09 6.13 -18.29
CA GLN A 357 5.43 7.32 -19.07
C GLN A 357 5.89 8.48 -18.16
N THR A 358 5.20 8.70 -17.04
CA THR A 358 5.45 9.87 -16.18
C THR A 358 6.66 9.67 -15.27
N TYR A 359 6.84 8.45 -14.75
CA TYR A 359 7.81 8.14 -13.71
C TYR A 359 8.98 7.27 -14.19
N SER A 360 9.32 7.38 -15.48
CA SER A 360 10.56 6.83 -16.04
C SER A 360 11.67 7.88 -16.13
N ALA A 361 12.91 7.45 -15.93
CA ALA A 361 14.12 8.27 -16.02
C ALA A 361 14.28 8.93 -17.41
N ASP A 362 13.80 8.26 -18.47
CA ASP A 362 13.85 8.75 -19.85
C ASP A 362 13.02 10.03 -20.04
N THR A 363 11.96 10.24 -19.25
CA THR A 363 11.07 11.41 -19.35
C THR A 363 11.66 12.66 -18.68
N VAL A 364 12.37 12.49 -17.55
CA VAL A 364 12.95 13.61 -16.78
C VAL A 364 14.12 14.28 -17.53
N ALA A 365 14.82 13.53 -18.39
CA ALA A 365 15.90 14.06 -19.22
C ALA A 365 15.44 15.06 -20.31
N SER A 366 14.13 15.20 -20.55
CA SER A 366 13.57 16.02 -21.63
C SER A 366 13.04 17.40 -21.19
N THR A 367 12.96 17.68 -19.88
CA THR A 367 12.58 19.00 -19.36
C THR A 367 13.80 19.91 -19.26
N PRO A 368 13.91 20.98 -20.09
CA PRO A 368 14.96 21.97 -19.93
C PRO A 368 14.75 22.71 -18.61
N VAL A 369 15.80 22.78 -17.80
CA VAL A 369 15.85 23.66 -16.63
C VAL A 369 15.76 25.09 -17.16
N THR A 370 14.61 25.72 -17.00
CA THR A 370 14.39 27.16 -17.27
C THR A 370 14.80 28.01 -16.09
#